data_AF-A0A9X3N2T6-F1
#
_entry.id   AF-A0A9X3N2T6-F1
#
_cell.length_a   1.000
_cell.length_b   1.000
_cell.length_c   1.000
_cell.angle_alpha   90.00
_cell.angle_beta   90.00
_cell.angle_gamma   90.00
#
_symmetry.space_group_name_H-M   'P 1'
#
loop_
_entity.id
_entity.type
_entity.pdbx_description
1 polymer ?
#
loop_
_entity_poly.entity_id
_entity_poly.type
_entity_poly.pdbx_seq_one_letter_code
_entity_poly.pdbx_strand_id
1 'polypeptide(L)' 'MRDDATQESTGNFTLQSTVRDASLELVVAGELDMAAAFSFESKVDAHLTAGGVEAVVLDLA' A
#
# COMPACT_ATOMS: atom_id res chain seq x y z
N MET A 1 0.78 -10.04 18.01
CA MET A 1 0.56 -8.95 17.04
C MET A 1 -0.12 -9.61 15.85
N ARG A 2 -1.27 -9.10 15.40
CA ARG A 2 -2.06 -9.73 14.34
C ARG A 2 -1.75 -8.97 13.07
N ASP A 3 -1.07 -9.61 12.13
CA ASP A 3 -0.83 -9.07 10.80
C ASP A 3 -2.17 -8.82 10.11
N ASP A 4 -2.43 -7.57 9.72
CA ASP A 4 -3.59 -7.19 8.93
C ASP A 4 -3.11 -7.00 7.48
N ALA A 5 -3.33 -8.04 6.67
CA ALA A 5 -2.93 -8.05 5.26
C ALA A 5 -4.15 -7.73 4.40
N THR A 6 -4.05 -6.66 3.61
CA THR A 6 -5.09 -6.22 2.69
C THR A 6 -4.57 -6.31 1.25
N GLN A 7 -5.37 -6.87 0.35
CA GLN A 7 -5.05 -6.91 -1.08
C GLN A 7 -6.16 -6.22 -1.86
N GLU A 8 -5.78 -5.30 -2.73
CA GLU A 8 -6.70 -4.57 -3.58
C GLU A 8 -6.21 -4.53 -5.03
N SER A 9 -7.12 -4.77 -5.96
CA SER A 9 -6.86 -4.65 -7.40
C SER A 9 -7.54 -3.40 -7.94
N THR A 10 -6.77 -2.54 -8.62
CA THR A 10 -7.27 -1.34 -9.31
C THR A 10 -6.78 -1.37 -10.74
N GLY A 11 -7.65 -1.75 -11.69
CA GLY A 11 -7.41 -1.64 -13.14
C GLY A 11 -6.04 -2.16 -13.60
N ASN A 12 -5.05 -1.27 -13.56
CA ASN A 12 -3.70 -1.45 -14.09
C ASN A 12 -2.69 -1.97 -13.04
N PHE A 13 -3.01 -1.96 -11.75
CA PHE A 13 -2.12 -2.46 -10.71
C PHE A 13 -2.86 -3.22 -9.60
N THR A 14 -2.10 -4.05 -8.89
CA THR A 14 -2.50 -4.67 -7.62
C THR A 14 -1.63 -4.11 -6.52
N LEU A 15 -2.26 -3.78 -5.38
CA LEU A 15 -1.61 -3.34 -4.16
C LEU A 15 -1.85 -4.38 -3.08
N GLN A 16 -0.76 -4.87 -2.49
CA GLN A 16 -0.81 -5.62 -1.24
C GLN A 16 -0.22 -4.73 -0.15
N SER A 17 -0.94 -4.57 0.96
CA SER A 17 -0.50 -3.81 2.12
C SER A 17 -0.50 -4.69 3.37
N THR A 18 0.50 -4.53 4.22
CA THR A 18 0.60 -5.21 5.52
C THR A 18 1.30 -4.27 6.50
N VAL A 19 0.75 -4.15 7.71
CA VAL A 19 1.39 -3.38 8.80
C VAL A 19 2.13 -4.34 9.73
N ARG A 20 3.44 -4.12 9.89
CA ARG A 20 4.35 -4.91 10.76
C ARG A 20 5.33 -4.01 11.47
N ASP A 21 5.45 -4.14 12.80
CA ASP A 21 6.46 -3.44 13.60
C ASP A 21 6.57 -1.93 13.26
N ALA A 22 5.42 -1.24 13.21
CA ALA A 22 5.29 0.17 12.80
C ALA A 22 5.77 0.51 11.38
N SER A 23 5.99 -0.50 10.53
CA SER A 23 6.28 -0.35 9.11
C SER A 23 5.06 -0.75 8.29
N LEU A 24 4.73 0.06 7.30
CA LEU A 24 3.75 -0.26 6.27
C LEU A 24 4.50 -0.85 5.07
N GLU A 25 4.35 -2.16 4.87
CA GLU A 25 4.87 -2.87 3.71
C GLU A 25 3.83 -2.80 2.58
N LEU A 26 4.24 -2.26 1.44
CA LEU A 26 3.43 -2.12 0.23
C LEU A 26 4.12 -2.85 -0.92
N VAL A 27 3.44 -3.80 -1.53
CA VAL A 27 3.89 -4.45 -2.77
C VAL A 27 2.97 -4.01 -3.90
N VAL A 28 3.55 -3.37 -4.90
CA VAL A 28 2.83 -2.95 -6.10
C VAL A 28 3.28 -3.79 -7.30
N ALA A 29 2.30 -4.41 -7.96
CA ALA A 29 2.51 -5.15 -9.19
C ALA A 29 1.62 -4.58 -10.30
N GLY A 30 2.20 -4.35 -11.48
CA GLY A 30 1.51 -3.79 -12.64
C GLY A 30 1.95 -2.36 -12.98
N GLU A 31 1.10 -1.63 -13.69
CA GLU A 31 1.44 -0.30 -14.21
C GLU A 31 0.96 0.81 -13.28
N LEU A 32 1.92 1.63 -12.83
CA LEU A 32 1.71 2.83 -12.02
C LEU A 32 1.75 4.08 -12.92
N ASP A 33 0.75 4.18 -13.79
CA ASP A 33 0.55 5.38 -14.62
C ASP A 33 -0.03 6.56 -13.80
N MET A 34 -0.25 7.72 -14.45
CA MET A 34 -0.73 8.92 -13.77
C MET A 34 -2.12 8.76 -13.13
N ALA A 35 -3.01 7.96 -13.72
CA ALA A 35 -4.33 7.70 -13.15
C ALA A 35 -4.25 6.67 -12.00
N ALA A 36 -3.43 5.65 -12.17
CA ALA A 36 -3.12 4.65 -11.14
C ALA A 36 -2.46 5.29 -9.92
N ALA A 37 -1.56 6.25 -10.11
CA ALA A 37 -0.88 6.99 -9.03
C ALA A 37 -1.87 7.69 -8.09
N PHE A 38 -2.93 8.30 -8.64
CA PHE A 38 -3.95 8.97 -7.83
C PHE A 38 -4.73 7.97 -6.95
N SER A 39 -5.03 6.80 -7.51
CA SER A 39 -5.68 5.71 -6.77
C SER A 39 -4.76 5.09 -5.73
N PHE A 40 -3.47 4.95 -6.05
CA PHE A 40 -2.45 4.46 -5.13
C PHE A 40 -2.27 5.41 -3.94
N GLU A 41 -2.10 6.71 -4.19
CA GLU A 41 -1.98 7.74 -3.16
C GLU A 41 -3.15 7.68 -2.17
N SER A 42 -4.38 7.66 -2.69
CA SER A 42 -5.60 7.62 -1.86
C SER A 42 -5.65 6.41 -0.93
N LYS A 43 -5.15 5.24 -1.37
CA LYS A 43 -5.13 4.01 -0.57
C LYS A 43 -4.02 4.03 0.48
N VAL A 44 -2.83 4.50 0.10
CA VAL A 44 -1.71 4.63 1.06
C VAL A 44 -2.05 5.63 2.15
N ASP A 45 -2.70 6.75 1.82
CA ASP A 45 -3.09 7.76 2.80
C ASP A 45 -4.08 7.22 3.84
N ALA A 46 -5.00 6.34 3.44
CA ALA A 46 -5.90 5.65 4.35
C ALA A 46 -5.15 4.76 5.36
N HIS A 47 -4.09 4.07 4.93
CA HIS A 47 -3.25 3.27 5.81
C HIS A 47 -2.39 4.12 6.75
N LEU A 48 -1.85 5.25 6.27
CA LEU A 48 -1.05 6.16 7.09
C LEU A 48 -1.89 6.86 8.16
N THR A 49 -3.13 7.21 7.83
CA THR A 49 -4.08 7.86 8.75
C THR A 49 -4.52 6.94 9.89
N ALA A 50 -4.43 5.62 9.72
CA ALA A 50 -4.72 4.66 10.79
C ALA A 50 -3.74 4.76 11.98
N GLY A 51 -2.59 5.43 11.77
CA GLY A 51 -1.60 5.70 12.81
C GLY A 51 -0.71 4.50 13.14
N GLY A 52 0.38 4.76 13.85
CA GLY A 52 1.33 3.72 14.24
C GLY A 52 2.25 3.25 13.11
N VAL A 53 2.35 4.01 12.03
CA VAL A 53 3.32 3.80 10.95
C VAL A 53 4.43 4.85 11.05
N GLU A 54 5.67 4.38 11.20
CA GLU A 54 6.89 5.19 11.26
C GLU A 54 7.72 5.08 9.96
N ALA A 55 7.55 3.97 9.23
CA ALA A 55 8.26 3.71 7.98
C ALA A 55 7.34 3.12 6.90
N VAL A 56 7.65 3.40 5.64
CA VAL A 56 6.99 2.79 4.49
C VAL A 56 8.04 2.04 3.67
N VAL A 57 7.79 0.77 3.43
CA VAL A 57 8.59 -0.07 2.53
C VAL A 57 7.77 -0.28 1.27
N LEU A 58 8.28 0.20 0.14
CA LEU A 58 7.63 0.08 -1.16
C LEU A 58 8.43 -0.88 -2.04
N ASP A 59 7.82 -2.02 -2.37
CA ASP A 59 8.32 -2.97 -3.35
C ASP A 59 7.61 -2.76 -4.70
N LEU A 60 8.41 -2.63 -5.76
CA LEU A 60 7.97 -2.41 -7.14
C LEU A 60 8.36 -3.64 -7.97
N ALA A 61 7.38 -4.50 -8.25
CA ALA A 61 7.56 -5.80 -8.91
C ALA A 61 7.12 -5.82 -10.37
#